data_AF-A0A6N7JT22-F1
#
_entry.id   AF-A0A6N7JT22-F1
#
_cell.length_a   1.000
_cell.length_b   1.000
_cell.length_c   1.000
_cell.angle_alpha   90.00
_cell.angle_beta   90.00
_cell.angle_gamma   90.00
#
_symmetry.space_group_name_H-M   'P 1'
#
loop_
_entity.id
_entity.type
_entity.pdbx_description
1 polymer ?
#
loop_
_entity_poly.entity_id
_entity_poly.type
_entity_poly.pdbx_seq_one_letter_code
_entity_poly.pdbx_strand_id
1 'polypeptide(L)'
;MPFLIRFMLRHALAGFILGAVSAAIAVGFDFAHLRSLAQATSLGWIGLSAFCFLIGLTFGGLQIGFAVMLLPYDDEAEPPRGRPRRVELVPVPIAVRRRG
;
A
#
# COMPACT_ATOMS: atom_id res chain seq x y z
N MET A 1 17.61 14.19 -3.47
CA MET A 1 16.69 13.42 -4.33
C MET A 1 15.28 13.99 -4.18
N PRO A 2 14.48 14.06 -5.26
CA PRO A 2 13.08 14.50 -5.23
C PRO A 2 12.27 13.76 -4.16
N PHE A 3 11.35 14.45 -3.48
CA PHE A 3 10.59 13.92 -2.33
C PHE A 3 9.83 12.64 -2.69
N LEU A 4 9.16 12.61 -3.85
CA LEU A 4 8.39 11.46 -4.32
C LEU A 4 9.25 10.21 -4.51
N ILE A 5 10.46 10.35 -5.07
CA ILE A 5 11.35 9.21 -5.30
C ILE A 5 11.78 8.60 -3.95
N ARG A 6 12.13 9.44 -2.96
CA ARG A 6 12.48 8.96 -1.61
C ARG A 6 11.29 8.28 -0.93
N PHE A 7 10.09 8.85 -1.09
CA PHE A 7 8.86 8.29 -0.57
C PHE A 7 8.58 6.90 -1.17
N MET A 8 8.64 6.77 -2.49
CA MET A 8 8.43 5.50 -3.19
C MET A 8 9.47 4.45 -2.79
N LEU A 9 10.77 4.80 -2.78
CA LEU A 9 11.83 3.85 -2.41
C LEU A 9 11.65 3.31 -0.99
N ARG A 10 11.26 4.16 -0.03
CA ARG A 10 11.07 3.73 1.37
C ARG A 10 9.93 2.70 1.48
N HIS A 11 8.82 2.94 0.78
CA HIS A 11 7.69 2.02 0.75
C HIS A 11 8.00 0.75 -0.04
N ALA A 12 8.70 0.87 -1.17
CA ALA A 12 9.18 -0.27 -1.95
C ALA A 12 10.06 -1.19 -1.10
N LEU A 13 11.01 -0.62 -0.35
CA LEU A 13 11.91 -1.39 0.49
C LEU A 13 11.17 -2.05 1.67
N ALA A 14 10.23 -1.34 2.30
CA ALA A 14 9.41 -1.89 3.36
C ALA A 14 8.55 -3.09 2.86
N GLY A 15 7.91 -2.94 1.70
CA GLY A 15 7.16 -4.02 1.06
C GLY A 15 8.07 -5.18 0.66
N PHE A 16 9.24 -4.90 0.10
CA PHE A 16 10.21 -5.92 -0.29
C PHE A 16 10.68 -6.76 0.89
N ILE A 17 11.07 -6.13 2.00
CA ILE A 17 11.51 -6.84 3.20
C ILE A 17 10.38 -7.73 3.72
N LEU A 18 9.15 -7.22 3.80
CA LEU A 18 8.00 -7.99 4.27
C LEU A 18 7.70 -9.19 3.37
N GLY A 19 7.73 -8.99 2.04
CA GLY A 19 7.50 -10.06 1.07
C GLY A 19 8.61 -11.11 1.07
N ALA A 20 9.87 -10.70 1.12
CA ALA A 20 11.02 -11.60 1.17
C ALA A 20 11.02 -12.43 2.47
N VAL A 21 10.70 -11.83 3.63
CA VAL A 21 10.56 -12.56 4.90
C VAL A 21 9.41 -13.56 4.81
N SER A 22 8.25 -13.16 4.26
CA SER A 22 7.10 -14.05 4.09
C SER A 22 7.42 -15.25 3.19
N ALA A 23 8.13 -15.00 2.08
CA ALA A 23 8.58 -16.06 1.18
C ALA A 23 9.61 -16.99 1.85
N ALA A 24 10.57 -16.43 2.60
CA ALA A 24 11.55 -17.22 3.34
C ALA A 24 10.89 -18.10 4.42
N ILE A 25 9.85 -17.59 5.09
CA ILE A 25 9.03 -18.37 6.03
C ILE A 25 8.31 -19.50 5.29
N ALA A 26 7.68 -19.22 4.15
CA ALA A 26 6.99 -20.23 3.35
C ALA A 26 7.93 -21.36 2.89
N VAL A 27 9.13 -20.98 2.48
CA VAL A 27 10.21 -21.92 2.15
C VAL A 27 10.67 -22.72 3.38
N GLY A 28 10.82 -22.07 4.53
CA GLY A 28 11.27 -22.71 5.77
C GLY A 28 10.32 -23.82 6.25
N PHE A 29 9.02 -23.58 6.13
CA PHE A 29 7.96 -24.54 6.44
C PHE A 29 7.69 -25.56 5.33
N ASP A 30 8.45 -25.51 4.23
CA ASP A 30 8.29 -26.39 3.08
C ASP A 30 6.86 -26.37 2.48
N PHE A 31 6.27 -25.17 2.41
CA PHE A 31 4.98 -25.00 1.76
C PHE A 31 5.05 -25.52 0.33
N ALA A 32 4.09 -26.38 -0.04
CA ALA A 32 4.04 -27.02 -1.36
C ALA A 32 5.32 -27.80 -1.76
N HIS A 33 6.09 -28.30 -0.78
CA HIS A 33 7.34 -29.04 -1.02
C HIS A 33 8.43 -28.20 -1.72
N LEU A 34 8.35 -26.87 -1.68
CA LEU A 34 9.31 -25.98 -2.34
C LEU A 34 10.76 -26.21 -1.90
N ARG A 35 10.98 -26.45 -0.62
CA ARG A 35 12.32 -26.71 -0.07
C ARG A 35 12.79 -28.10 -0.47
N SER A 36 11.92 -29.12 -0.38
CA SER A 36 12.30 -30.47 -0.80
C SER A 36 12.62 -30.53 -2.30
N LEU A 37 11.85 -29.82 -3.13
CA LEU A 37 12.07 -29.68 -4.58
C LEU A 37 13.40 -28.97 -4.88
N ALA A 38 13.69 -27.89 -4.15
CA ALA A 38 14.95 -27.17 -4.31
C ALA A 38 16.16 -28.05 -3.92
N GLN A 39 16.04 -28.89 -2.89
CA GLN A 39 17.12 -29.79 -2.49
C GLN A 39 17.37 -30.93 -3.50
N ALA A 40 16.34 -31.36 -4.22
CA ALA A 40 16.47 -32.39 -5.26
C ALA A 40 17.16 -31.90 -6.55
N THR A 41 17.26 -30.57 -6.73
CA THR A 41 17.77 -29.96 -7.95
C THR A 41 19.12 -29.27 -7.70
N SER A 42 20.12 -29.51 -8.55
CA SER A 42 21.46 -28.91 -8.43
C SER A 42 21.46 -27.38 -8.42
N LEU A 43 20.50 -26.74 -9.09
CA LEU A 43 20.28 -25.29 -9.11
C LEU A 43 19.12 -24.81 -8.22
N GLY A 44 18.57 -25.65 -7.34
CA GLY A 44 17.38 -25.30 -6.57
C GLY A 44 17.55 -24.09 -5.64
N TRP A 45 18.77 -23.84 -5.15
CA TRP A 45 19.08 -22.63 -4.38
C TRP A 45 18.90 -21.33 -5.16
N ILE A 46 19.17 -21.34 -6.47
CA ILE A 46 18.94 -20.18 -7.35
C ILE A 46 17.43 -19.98 -7.56
N GLY A 47 16.68 -21.07 -7.74
CA GLY A 47 15.22 -21.01 -7.82
C GLY A 47 14.60 -20.44 -6.54
N LEU A 48 15.12 -20.85 -5.39
CA LEU A 48 14.67 -20.39 -4.08
C LEU A 48 14.96 -18.91 -3.85
N SER A 49 16.16 -18.45 -4.21
CA SER A 49 16.54 -17.04 -4.09
C SER A 49 15.73 -16.18 -5.05
N ALA A 50 15.53 -16.63 -6.29
CA ALA A 50 14.70 -15.96 -7.27
C ALA A 50 13.23 -15.88 -6.82
N PHE A 51 12.67 -16.96 -6.25
CA PHE A 51 11.33 -16.96 -5.68
C PHE A 51 11.19 -15.93 -4.56
N CYS A 52 12.08 -15.95 -3.57
CA CYS A 52 12.05 -14.98 -2.46
C CYS A 52 12.21 -13.53 -2.96
N PHE A 53 13.10 -13.31 -3.93
CA PHE A 53 13.31 -12.00 -4.55
C PHE A 53 12.07 -11.51 -5.30
N LEU A 54 11.46 -12.37 -6.13
CA LEU A 54 10.28 -12.01 -6.92
C LEU A 54 9.06 -11.73 -6.02
N ILE A 55 8.83 -12.55 -4.99
CA ILE A 55 7.76 -12.29 -4.02
C ILE A 55 8.02 -10.99 -3.26
N GLY A 56 9.26 -10.73 -2.84
CA GLY A 56 9.66 -9.43 -2.30
C GLY A 56 9.32 -8.29 -3.26
N LEU A 57 9.68 -8.42 -4.54
CA LEU A 57 9.43 -7.40 -5.55
C LEU A 57 7.93 -7.14 -5.74
N THR A 58 7.09 -8.18 -5.76
CA THR A 58 5.63 -8.06 -5.82
C THR A 58 5.07 -7.26 -4.64
N PHE A 59 5.50 -7.56 -3.41
CA PHE A 59 5.08 -6.81 -2.22
C PHE A 59 5.62 -5.37 -2.21
N GLY A 60 6.84 -5.15 -2.71
CA GLY A 60 7.38 -3.80 -2.93
C GLY A 60 6.49 -2.97 -3.85
N GLY A 61 6.03 -3.56 -4.96
CA GLY A 61 5.08 -2.94 -5.88
C GLY A 61 3.72 -2.64 -5.23
N LEU A 62 3.17 -3.60 -4.49
CA LEU A 62 1.92 -3.43 -3.73
C LEU A 62 2.04 -2.25 -2.74
N GLN A 63 3.14 -2.19 -2.00
CA GLN A 63 3.36 -1.17 -0.96
C GLN A 63 3.54 0.23 -1.56
N ILE A 64 4.19 0.35 -2.72
CA ILE A 64 4.23 1.61 -3.48
C ILE A 64 2.81 2.03 -3.89
N GLY A 65 2.03 1.12 -4.47
CA GLY A 65 0.66 1.41 -4.91
C GLY A 65 -0.23 1.87 -3.74
N PHE A 66 -0.15 1.16 -2.61
CA PHE A 66 -0.85 1.53 -1.39
C PHE A 66 -0.43 2.91 -0.88
N ALA A 67 0.88 3.19 -0.85
CA ALA A 67 1.41 4.48 -0.39
C ALA A 67 0.96 5.65 -1.29
N VAL A 68 0.88 5.44 -2.60
CA VAL A 68 0.36 6.44 -3.55
C VAL A 68 -1.13 6.67 -3.36
N MET A 69 -1.92 5.62 -3.17
CA MET A 69 -3.37 5.73 -2.92
C MET A 69 -3.71 6.47 -1.61
N LEU A 70 -2.79 6.45 -0.64
CA LEU A 70 -2.93 7.11 0.66
C LEU A 70 -2.29 8.50 0.72
N LEU A 71 -1.61 8.93 -0.33
CA LEU A 71 -0.97 10.24 -0.35
C LEU A 71 -2.08 11.31 -0.38
N PRO A 72 -2.12 12.25 0.57
CA PRO A 72 -3.06 13.35 0.54
C PRO A 72 -2.73 14.28 -0.64
N TYR A 73 -3.76 14.80 -1.29
CA TYR A 73 -3.59 15.85 -2.30
C TYR A 73 -3.30 17.16 -1.59
N ASP A 74 -2.16 17.77 -1.89
CA ASP A 74 -1.82 19.13 -1.47
C ASP A 74 -2.57 20.15 -2.35
N ASP A 75 -3.91 20.07 -2.39
CA ASP A 75 -4.73 21.17 -2.90
C ASP A 75 -5.25 21.95 -1.70
N GLU A 76 -5.06 23.27 -1.76
CA GLU A 76 -5.38 24.18 -0.67
C GLU A 76 -6.82 24.01 -0.18
N ALA A 77 -6.99 24.00 1.15
CA ALA A 77 -8.26 24.05 1.88
C ALA A 77 -9.07 22.75 2.06
N GLU A 78 -8.43 21.61 2.33
CA GLU A 78 -9.13 20.48 2.98
C GLU A 78 -9.22 20.73 4.51
N PRO A 79 -10.39 21.02 5.11
CA PRO A 79 -10.49 21.19 6.56
C PRO A 79 -10.20 19.86 7.28
N PRO A 80 -9.62 19.89 8.50
CA PRO A 80 -9.23 18.68 9.22
C PRO A 80 -10.41 17.71 9.37
N ARG A 81 -10.30 16.52 8.77
CA ARG A 81 -11.22 15.40 8.99
C ARG A 81 -11.33 15.14 10.49
N GLY A 82 -12.49 15.43 11.07
CA GLY A 82 -12.82 15.08 12.47
C GLY A 82 -13.35 16.21 13.35
N ARG A 83 -13.37 17.47 12.89
CA ARG A 83 -14.11 18.53 13.61
C ARG A 83 -15.49 18.72 13.00
N PRO A 84 -16.59 18.65 13.79
CA PRO A 84 -17.90 19.03 13.26
C PRO A 84 -17.79 20.46 12.76
N ARG A 85 -17.98 20.65 11.45
CA ARG A 85 -18.05 21.98 10.84
C ARG A 85 -19.20 22.68 11.54
N ARG A 86 -18.91 23.77 12.25
CA ARG A 86 -19.94 24.64 12.79
C ARG A 86 -20.58 25.30 11.57
N VAL A 87 -21.60 24.65 11.01
CA VAL A 87 -22.35 25.20 9.88
C VAL A 87 -23.15 26.36 10.46
N GLU A 88 -22.73 27.58 10.16
CA GLU A 88 -23.50 28.77 10.48
C GLU A 88 -24.68 28.81 9.52
N LEU A 89 -25.86 28.43 10.02
CA LEU A 89 -27.09 28.41 9.24
C LEU A 89 -27.48 29.86 8.93
N VAL A 90 -27.40 30.24 7.66
CA VAL A 90 -27.93 31.52 7.19
C VAL A 90 -29.41 31.32 6.83
N PRO A 91 -30.35 31.98 7.51
CA PRO A 91 -31.76 31.86 7.19
C PRO A 91 -32.03 32.46 5.80
N VAL A 92 -32.62 31.66 4.91
CA VAL A 92 -33.07 32.10 3.59
C VAL A 92 -34.55 32.51 3.69
N PRO A 93 -34.91 33.77 3.38
CA PRO A 93 -36.30 34.20 3.41
C PRO A 93 -37.08 33.54 2.26
N ILE A 94 -38.10 32.76 2.61
CA ILE A 94 -39.04 32.17 1.66
C ILE A 94 -40.28 33.06 1.52
N ALA A 95 -40.56 33.50 0.29
CA ALA A 95 -41.79 34.22 -0.01
C ALA A 95 -42.97 33.24 -0.05
N VAL A 96 -43.85 33.31 0.96
CA VAL A 96 -45.07 32.50 1.00
C VAL A 96 -46.11 33.12 0.07
N ARG A 97 -46.37 32.48 -1.08
CA ARG A 97 -47.48 32.85 -1.97
C ARG A 97 -48.78 32.33 -1.36
N ARG A 98 -49.64 33.22 -0.85
CA ARG A 98 -51.00 32.83 -0.44
C ARG A 98 -51.74 32.30 -1.67
N ARG A 99 -52.17 31.04 -1.58
CA ARG A 99 -53.07 30.41 -2.56
C ARG A 99 -54.49 30.87 -2.21
N GLY A 100 -55.02 31.77 -3.04
CA GLY A 100 -56.45 32.05 -3.11
C GLY A 100 -57.19 30.94 -3.85
#